data_AF-A0A812IK03-F1
#
_entry.id   AF-A0A812IK03-F1
#
_cell.length_a   1.000
_cell.length_b   1.000
_cell.length_c   1.000
_cell.angle_alpha   90.00
_cell.angle_beta   90.00
_cell.angle_gamma   90.00
#
_symmetry.space_group_name_H-M   'P 1'
#
loop_
_entity.id
_entity.type
_entity.pdbx_description
1 polymer ?
#
loop_
_entity_poly.entity_id
_entity_poly.type
_entity_poly.pdbx_seq_one_letter_code
_entity_poly.pdbx_strand_id
1 'polypeptide(L)'
;MSLDDVLQWKEQGNAKLQANDKDAAVECYSRGIEIGVRAISSFQGLAEDFEPLKKAVSQLCSNRGHVRLCQNLPKLALQDCRQAAEVDFENAKAYWRGVSAALQLDEQEERRQAAELLRQGLRLAWEAGGAALSKLLGENLHIWREWADAGDVPSTYLLALALLKGNSIGQDKAKALELFQQAATKGDSASIAMVEHLKAEVCLPPELEVWARAAAAGDAAAQFNLGLAYYRGDRVPQDLAKCAELWTQAAEQGDDQARANLDQLQRFKSEQEQASKKGARLAFDPSFA
;
A
#
# COMPACT_ATOMS: atom_id res chain seq x y z
N MET A 1 -21.80 -32.22 -6.34
CA MET A 1 -20.39 -31.99 -6.69
C MET A 1 -19.80 -31.16 -5.58
N SER A 2 -18.77 -31.66 -4.90
CA SER A 2 -18.30 -31.13 -3.62
C SER A 2 -16.97 -30.37 -3.74
N LEU A 3 -16.60 -29.65 -2.69
CA LEU A 3 -15.28 -29.03 -2.52
C LEU A 3 -14.13 -30.03 -2.71
N ASP A 4 -14.33 -31.27 -2.25
CA ASP A 4 -13.32 -32.33 -2.31
C ASP A 4 -12.94 -32.69 -3.74
N ASP A 5 -13.92 -32.72 -4.65
CA ASP A 5 -13.69 -32.97 -6.08
C ASP A 5 -12.72 -31.91 -6.65
N VAL A 6 -12.94 -30.63 -6.31
CA VAL A 6 -12.11 -29.51 -6.79
C VAL A 6 -10.71 -29.56 -6.19
N LEU A 7 -10.59 -29.89 -4.90
CA LEU A 7 -9.31 -30.05 -4.22
C LEU A 7 -8.50 -31.22 -4.78
N GLN A 8 -9.15 -32.33 -5.13
CA GLN A 8 -8.49 -33.47 -5.76
C GLN A 8 -7.87 -33.09 -7.12
N TRP A 9 -8.60 -32.36 -7.97
CA TRP A 9 -8.05 -31.85 -9.24
C TRP A 9 -6.87 -30.91 -9.04
N LYS A 10 -6.91 -30.08 -7.99
CA LYS A 10 -5.79 -29.21 -7.62
C LYS A 10 -4.54 -30.02 -7.25
N GLU A 11 -4.69 -31.05 -6.43
CA GLU A 11 -3.58 -31.92 -6.03
C GLU A 11 -3.00 -32.67 -7.23
N GLN A 12 -3.85 -33.23 -8.09
CA GLN A 12 -3.42 -33.89 -9.32
C GLN A 12 -2.63 -32.93 -10.22
N GLY A 13 -3.14 -31.73 -10.46
CA GLY A 13 -2.43 -30.73 -11.26
C GLY A 13 -1.08 -30.33 -10.66
N ASN A 14 -1.01 -30.19 -9.33
CA ASN A 14 0.27 -29.94 -8.64
C ASN A 14 1.26 -31.09 -8.81
N ALA A 15 0.80 -32.34 -8.75
CA ALA A 15 1.65 -33.51 -8.96
C ALA A 15 2.17 -33.58 -10.41
N LYS A 16 1.33 -33.26 -11.40
CA LYS A 16 1.75 -33.14 -12.81
C LYS A 16 2.81 -32.05 -13.01
N LEU A 17 2.61 -30.90 -12.38
CA LEU A 17 3.58 -29.81 -12.43
C LEU A 17 4.92 -30.20 -11.79
N GLN A 18 4.91 -30.91 -10.66
CA GLN A 18 6.13 -31.44 -10.02
C GLN A 18 6.87 -32.46 -10.90
N ALA A 19 6.13 -33.24 -11.68
CA ALA A 19 6.68 -34.13 -12.70
C ALA A 19 7.13 -33.40 -13.98
N ASN A 20 7.08 -32.07 -14.01
CA ASN A 20 7.40 -31.21 -15.16
C ASN A 20 6.49 -31.44 -16.39
N ASP A 21 5.30 -32.01 -16.19
CA ASP A 21 4.27 -32.20 -17.21
C ASP A 21 3.27 -31.02 -17.18
N LYS A 22 3.66 -29.94 -17.85
CA LYS A 22 2.94 -28.66 -17.82
C LYS A 22 1.57 -28.76 -18.50
N ASP A 23 1.46 -29.50 -19.60
CA ASP A 23 0.19 -29.62 -20.34
C ASP A 23 -0.84 -30.43 -19.55
N ALA A 24 -0.43 -31.55 -18.95
CA ALA A 24 -1.32 -32.31 -18.07
C ALA A 24 -1.71 -31.52 -16.81
N ALA A 25 -0.80 -30.69 -16.28
CA ALA A 25 -1.13 -29.81 -15.16
C ALA A 25 -2.23 -28.79 -15.55
N VAL A 26 -2.12 -28.17 -16.74
CA VAL A 26 -3.13 -27.23 -17.27
C VAL A 26 -4.47 -27.92 -17.47
N GLU A 27 -4.49 -29.16 -17.96
CA GLU A 27 -5.71 -29.95 -18.13
C GLU A 27 -6.38 -30.24 -16.79
N CYS A 28 -5.63 -30.75 -15.81
CA CYS A 28 -6.12 -31.00 -14.46
C CYS A 28 -6.74 -29.75 -13.83
N TYR A 29 -6.03 -28.61 -13.90
CA TYR A 29 -6.56 -27.37 -13.36
C TYR A 29 -7.81 -26.90 -14.09
N SER A 30 -7.84 -27.02 -15.42
CA SER A 30 -9.02 -26.64 -16.22
C SER A 30 -10.24 -27.46 -15.87
N ARG A 31 -10.07 -28.76 -15.63
CA ARG A 31 -11.17 -29.63 -15.22
C ARG A 31 -11.70 -29.28 -13.83
N GLY A 32 -10.80 -29.02 -12.87
CA GLY A 32 -11.18 -28.56 -11.53
C GLY A 32 -11.94 -27.22 -11.56
N ILE A 33 -11.51 -26.28 -12.41
CA ILE A 33 -12.17 -24.97 -12.59
C ILE A 33 -13.57 -25.15 -13.16
N GLU A 34 -13.74 -25.96 -14.22
CA GLU A 34 -15.05 -26.21 -14.83
C GLU A 34 -16.05 -26.79 -13.81
N ILE A 35 -15.59 -27.78 -13.04
CA ILE A 35 -16.37 -28.42 -11.97
C ILE A 35 -16.78 -27.40 -10.91
N GLY A 36 -15.83 -26.62 -10.41
CA GLY A 36 -16.08 -25.65 -9.35
C GLY A 36 -16.96 -24.48 -9.80
N VAL A 37 -16.73 -23.92 -10.99
CA VAL A 37 -17.57 -22.85 -11.55
C VAL A 37 -19.00 -23.34 -11.80
N ARG A 38 -19.17 -24.56 -12.31
CA ARG A 38 -20.51 -25.15 -12.48
C ARG A 38 -21.20 -25.31 -11.12
N ALA A 39 -20.50 -25.80 -10.11
CA ALA A 39 -21.03 -25.94 -8.77
C ALA A 39 -21.46 -24.57 -8.21
N ILE A 40 -20.60 -23.54 -8.29
CA ILE A 40 -20.95 -22.17 -7.85
C ILE A 40 -22.19 -21.64 -8.59
N SER A 41 -22.27 -21.87 -9.90
CA SER A 41 -23.35 -21.34 -10.75
C SER A 41 -24.70 -22.04 -10.55
N SER A 42 -24.71 -23.32 -10.15
CA SER A 42 -25.94 -24.09 -9.97
C SER A 42 -26.79 -23.71 -8.76
N PHE A 43 -26.27 -22.87 -7.86
CA PHE A 43 -26.90 -22.55 -6.57
C PHE A 43 -27.41 -21.10 -6.47
N GLN A 44 -27.82 -20.46 -7.58
CA GLN A 44 -28.41 -19.12 -7.58
C GLN A 44 -29.54 -18.97 -6.53
N GLY A 45 -29.22 -18.46 -5.34
CA GLY A 45 -30.20 -18.05 -4.31
C GLY A 45 -30.11 -18.68 -2.91
N LEU A 46 -29.23 -19.66 -2.63
CA LEU A 46 -29.07 -20.21 -1.28
C LEU A 46 -27.73 -19.79 -0.67
N ALA A 47 -27.81 -18.98 0.39
CA ALA A 47 -26.68 -18.47 1.16
C ALA A 47 -26.07 -19.53 2.09
N GLU A 48 -25.58 -20.63 1.53
CA GLU A 48 -24.57 -21.46 2.20
C GLU A 48 -23.19 -20.96 1.82
N ASP A 49 -22.27 -20.93 2.78
CA ASP A 49 -20.98 -20.24 2.70
C ASP A 49 -20.02 -20.99 1.74
N PHE A 50 -20.10 -20.70 0.44
CA PHE A 50 -19.25 -21.27 -0.62
C PHE A 50 -17.82 -20.73 -0.63
N GLU A 51 -17.44 -19.97 0.39
CA GLU A 51 -16.14 -19.32 0.50
C GLU A 51 -14.96 -20.30 0.33
N PRO A 52 -14.98 -21.52 0.90
CA PRO A 52 -13.92 -22.51 0.66
C PRO A 52 -13.84 -22.95 -0.82
N LEU A 53 -14.99 -23.07 -1.49
CA LEU A 53 -15.07 -23.49 -2.89
C LEU A 53 -14.57 -22.39 -3.83
N LYS A 54 -14.98 -21.14 -3.60
CA LYS A 54 -14.48 -19.97 -4.34
C LYS A 54 -12.97 -19.85 -4.21
N LYS A 55 -12.44 -19.96 -2.99
CA LYS A 55 -10.99 -19.99 -2.73
C LYS A 55 -10.28 -21.11 -3.47
N ALA A 56 -10.85 -22.32 -3.48
CA ALA A 56 -10.27 -23.45 -4.21
C ALA A 56 -10.23 -23.20 -5.73
N VAL A 57 -11.32 -22.70 -6.32
CA VAL A 57 -11.40 -22.37 -7.74
C VAL A 57 -10.46 -21.23 -8.12
N SER A 58 -10.41 -20.15 -7.33
CA SER A 58 -9.46 -19.06 -7.56
C SER A 58 -8.01 -19.53 -7.49
N GLN A 59 -7.68 -20.42 -6.54
CA GLN A 59 -6.34 -21.00 -6.45
C GLN A 59 -5.99 -21.86 -7.67
N LEU A 60 -6.94 -22.60 -8.23
CA LEU A 60 -6.77 -23.35 -9.48
C LEU A 60 -6.52 -22.42 -10.67
N CYS A 61 -7.34 -21.38 -10.85
CA CYS A 61 -7.15 -20.36 -11.88
C CYS A 61 -5.75 -19.73 -11.77
N SER A 62 -5.38 -19.31 -10.57
CA SER A 62 -4.05 -18.76 -10.29
C SER A 62 -2.93 -19.75 -10.65
N ASN A 63 -3.07 -21.04 -10.30
CA ASN A 63 -2.07 -22.06 -10.62
C ASN A 63 -1.95 -22.33 -12.11
N ARG A 64 -3.08 -22.40 -12.83
CA ARG A 64 -3.08 -22.52 -14.29
C ARG A 64 -2.39 -21.33 -14.96
N GLY A 65 -2.65 -20.12 -14.47
CA GLY A 65 -1.95 -18.91 -14.92
C GLY A 65 -0.44 -18.98 -14.72
N HIS A 66 0.02 -19.54 -13.59
CA HIS A 66 1.45 -19.77 -13.36
C HIS A 66 2.09 -20.74 -14.35
N VAL A 67 1.41 -21.86 -14.63
CA VAL A 67 1.95 -22.84 -15.59
C VAL A 67 2.05 -22.21 -16.98
N ARG A 68 1.05 -21.42 -17.40
CA ARG A 68 1.08 -20.67 -18.66
C ARG A 68 2.20 -19.65 -18.72
N LEU A 69 2.53 -18.98 -17.62
CA LEU A 69 3.74 -18.14 -17.55
C LEU A 69 5.01 -18.96 -17.79
N CYS A 70 5.12 -20.13 -17.15
CA CYS A 70 6.24 -21.05 -17.37
C CYS A 70 6.27 -21.66 -18.78
N GLN A 71 5.21 -21.49 -19.57
CA GLN A 71 5.12 -21.86 -20.99
C GLN A 71 5.31 -20.65 -21.92
N ASN A 72 5.64 -19.47 -21.38
CA ASN A 72 5.76 -18.23 -22.14
C ASN A 72 4.45 -17.83 -22.87
N LEU A 73 3.31 -18.01 -22.18
CA LEU A 73 1.97 -17.66 -22.66
C LEU A 73 1.33 -16.55 -21.80
N PRO A 74 1.91 -15.33 -21.77
CA PRO A 74 1.50 -14.27 -20.86
C PRO A 74 0.05 -13.80 -21.05
N LYS A 75 -0.46 -13.74 -22.29
CA LYS A 75 -1.86 -13.35 -22.54
C LYS A 75 -2.85 -14.31 -21.87
N LEU A 76 -2.62 -15.61 -22.00
CA LEU A 76 -3.46 -16.64 -21.39
C LEU A 76 -3.28 -16.71 -19.86
N ALA A 77 -2.09 -16.41 -19.36
CA ALA A 77 -1.85 -16.30 -17.93
C ALA A 77 -2.59 -15.11 -17.30
N LEU A 78 -2.58 -13.94 -17.97
CA LEU A 78 -3.33 -12.76 -17.53
C LEU A 78 -4.84 -13.04 -17.50
N GLN A 79 -5.37 -13.75 -18.50
CA GLN A 79 -6.77 -14.18 -18.52
C GLN A 79 -7.13 -15.06 -17.32
N ASP A 80 -6.27 -16.02 -16.97
CA ASP A 80 -6.49 -16.87 -15.79
C ASP A 80 -6.45 -16.10 -14.47
N CYS A 81 -5.57 -15.10 -14.38
CA CYS A 81 -5.47 -14.26 -13.19
C CYS A 81 -6.73 -13.38 -13.02
N ARG A 82 -7.30 -12.88 -14.12
CA ARG A 82 -8.61 -12.20 -14.12
C ARG A 82 -9.71 -13.12 -13.61
N GLN A 83 -9.80 -14.32 -14.18
CA GLN A 83 -10.80 -15.30 -13.76
C GLN A 83 -10.65 -15.67 -12.27
N ALA A 84 -9.42 -15.78 -11.77
CA ALA A 84 -9.17 -16.03 -10.35
C ALA A 84 -9.72 -14.89 -9.47
N ALA A 85 -9.45 -13.63 -9.85
CA ALA A 85 -9.92 -12.45 -9.12
C ALA A 85 -11.45 -12.29 -9.17
N GLU A 86 -12.10 -12.66 -10.27
CA GLU A 86 -13.57 -12.65 -10.37
C GLU A 86 -14.24 -13.65 -9.42
N VAL A 87 -13.59 -14.80 -9.15
CA VAL A 87 -14.14 -15.87 -8.31
C VAL A 87 -13.87 -15.63 -6.82
N ASP A 88 -12.62 -15.31 -6.48
CA ASP A 88 -12.22 -14.89 -5.14
C ASP A 88 -11.19 -13.78 -5.29
N PHE A 89 -11.67 -12.59 -4.97
CA PHE A 89 -10.99 -11.33 -5.19
C PHE A 89 -9.93 -11.06 -4.10
N GLU A 90 -9.82 -11.89 -3.04
CA GLU A 90 -8.78 -11.77 -2.00
C GLU A 90 -7.48 -12.55 -2.35
N ASN A 91 -7.47 -13.30 -3.46
CA ASN A 91 -6.33 -14.15 -3.80
C ASN A 91 -5.11 -13.34 -4.32
N ALA A 92 -4.29 -12.86 -3.39
CA ALA A 92 -3.06 -12.11 -3.67
C ALA A 92 -2.16 -12.76 -4.74
N LYS A 93 -2.05 -14.09 -4.77
CA LYS A 93 -1.21 -14.82 -5.74
C LYS A 93 -1.70 -14.66 -7.18
N ALA A 94 -3.01 -14.53 -7.40
CA ALA A 94 -3.57 -14.28 -8.72
C ALA A 94 -3.12 -12.91 -9.26
N TYR A 95 -3.21 -11.86 -8.44
CA TYR A 95 -2.77 -10.53 -8.83
C TYR A 95 -1.28 -10.48 -9.16
N TRP A 96 -0.44 -11.11 -8.34
CA TRP A 96 0.99 -11.26 -8.59
C TRP A 96 1.31 -11.87 -9.95
N ARG A 97 0.68 -13.00 -10.26
CA ARG A 97 0.90 -13.71 -11.52
C ARG A 97 0.37 -12.90 -12.70
N GLY A 98 -0.71 -12.14 -12.52
CA GLY A 98 -1.23 -11.22 -13.53
C GLY A 98 -0.21 -10.14 -13.91
N VAL A 99 0.47 -9.56 -12.91
CA VAL A 99 1.54 -8.57 -13.14
C VAL A 99 2.72 -9.22 -13.87
N SER A 100 3.21 -10.36 -13.39
CA SER A 100 4.31 -11.07 -14.05
C SER A 100 4.01 -11.41 -15.50
N ALA A 101 2.75 -11.75 -15.80
CA ALA A 101 2.30 -11.99 -17.16
C ALA A 101 2.30 -10.72 -18.01
N ALA A 102 1.76 -9.63 -17.48
CA ALA A 102 1.69 -8.37 -18.20
C ALA A 102 3.06 -7.74 -18.51
N LEU A 103 4.05 -7.96 -17.65
CA LEU A 103 5.44 -7.51 -17.91
C LEU A 103 6.07 -8.16 -19.12
N GLN A 104 5.61 -9.36 -19.48
CA GLN A 104 6.09 -10.09 -20.65
C GLN A 104 5.32 -9.70 -21.93
N LEU A 105 4.33 -8.81 -21.83
CA LEU A 105 3.56 -8.30 -22.97
C LEU A 105 4.17 -7.00 -23.47
N ASP A 106 4.29 -6.86 -24.80
CA ASP A 106 4.75 -5.62 -25.44
C ASP A 106 3.64 -4.57 -25.59
N GLU A 107 2.37 -4.99 -25.48
CA GLU A 107 1.23 -4.13 -25.73
C GLU A 107 0.86 -3.27 -24.50
N GLN A 108 0.70 -1.96 -24.74
CA GLN A 108 0.50 -0.95 -23.70
C GLN A 108 -0.88 -1.09 -23.00
N GLU A 109 -1.90 -1.55 -23.72
CA GLU A 109 -3.26 -1.70 -23.21
C GLU A 109 -3.37 -2.87 -22.21
N GLU A 110 -2.77 -4.01 -22.50
CA GLU A 110 -2.75 -5.14 -21.57
C GLU A 110 -1.94 -4.85 -20.30
N ARG A 111 -0.86 -4.06 -20.41
CA ARG A 111 -0.11 -3.57 -19.23
C ARG A 111 -0.99 -2.69 -18.34
N ARG A 112 -1.75 -1.76 -18.94
CA ARG A 112 -2.70 -0.90 -18.24
C ARG A 112 -3.79 -1.70 -17.52
N GLN A 113 -4.36 -2.70 -18.21
CA GLN A 113 -5.38 -3.57 -17.63
C GLN A 113 -4.85 -4.36 -16.43
N ALA A 114 -3.61 -4.86 -16.51
CA ALA A 114 -2.98 -5.56 -15.41
C ALA A 114 -2.67 -4.67 -14.21
N ALA A 115 -2.22 -3.43 -14.45
CA ALA A 115 -2.02 -2.44 -13.40
C ALA A 115 -3.32 -2.14 -12.64
N GLU A 116 -4.45 -2.05 -13.35
CA GLU A 116 -5.76 -1.80 -12.76
C GLU A 116 -6.27 -3.00 -11.93
N LEU A 117 -6.09 -4.24 -12.43
CA LEU A 117 -6.38 -5.46 -11.66
C LEU A 117 -5.58 -5.51 -10.36
N LEU A 118 -4.30 -5.18 -10.42
CA LEU A 118 -3.46 -5.17 -9.23
C LEU A 118 -3.91 -4.11 -8.23
N ARG A 119 -4.20 -2.92 -8.71
CA ARG A 119 -4.68 -1.81 -7.89
C ARG A 119 -5.92 -2.19 -7.11
N GLN A 120 -6.84 -2.87 -7.77
CA GLN A 120 -8.05 -3.43 -7.18
C GLN A 120 -7.74 -4.42 -6.05
N GLY A 121 -6.84 -5.38 -6.28
CA GLY A 121 -6.41 -6.33 -5.25
C GLY A 121 -5.66 -5.67 -4.08
N LEU A 122 -4.83 -4.66 -4.36
CA LEU A 122 -4.06 -3.94 -3.35
C LEU A 122 -4.93 -3.05 -2.48
N ARG A 123 -5.98 -2.43 -3.03
CA ARG A 123 -6.94 -1.66 -2.24
C ARG A 123 -7.55 -2.52 -1.13
N LEU A 124 -7.95 -3.75 -1.43
CA LEU A 124 -8.48 -4.64 -0.40
C LEU A 124 -7.41 -5.14 0.55
N ALA A 125 -6.22 -5.47 0.06
CA ALA A 125 -5.12 -5.86 0.93
C ALA A 125 -4.74 -4.74 1.92
N TRP A 126 -4.94 -3.48 1.53
CA TRP A 126 -4.81 -2.31 2.39
C TRP A 126 -5.90 -2.27 3.45
N GLU A 127 -7.17 -2.42 3.04
CA GLU A 127 -8.33 -2.45 3.95
C GLU A 127 -8.24 -3.62 4.95
N ALA A 128 -7.64 -4.74 4.55
CA ALA A 128 -7.38 -5.92 5.38
C ALA A 128 -6.08 -5.85 6.22
N GLY A 129 -5.32 -4.75 6.15
CA GLY A 129 -4.17 -4.48 7.03
C GLY A 129 -2.92 -5.35 6.82
N GLY A 130 -2.69 -5.88 5.61
CA GLY A 130 -1.76 -7.01 5.41
C GLY A 130 -0.29 -6.70 5.09
N ALA A 131 0.62 -7.52 5.63
CA ALA A 131 2.04 -7.62 5.23
C ALA A 131 2.24 -8.00 3.75
N ALA A 132 1.25 -8.68 3.15
CA ALA A 132 1.25 -9.03 1.73
C ALA A 132 1.23 -7.78 0.81
N LEU A 133 0.54 -6.71 1.21
CA LEU A 133 0.52 -5.42 0.52
C LEU A 133 1.93 -4.81 0.46
N SER A 134 2.64 -4.79 1.61
CA SER A 134 3.97 -4.18 1.68
C SER A 134 5.00 -4.94 0.83
N LYS A 135 4.95 -6.28 0.86
CA LYS A 135 5.77 -7.09 -0.04
C LYS A 135 5.50 -6.77 -1.52
N LEU A 136 4.21 -6.60 -1.87
CA LEU A 136 3.79 -6.41 -3.26
C LEU A 136 4.16 -5.06 -3.86
N LEU A 137 3.93 -4.02 -3.09
CA LEU A 137 4.32 -2.67 -3.46
C LEU A 137 5.87 -2.55 -3.53
N GLY A 138 6.61 -3.32 -2.73
CA GLY A 138 8.08 -3.30 -2.67
C GLY A 138 8.80 -4.00 -3.82
N GLU A 139 8.44 -5.24 -4.17
CA GLU A 139 9.18 -6.03 -5.18
C GLU A 139 8.99 -5.48 -6.61
N ASN A 140 7.83 -4.86 -6.89
CA ASN A 140 7.52 -4.33 -8.22
C ASN A 140 7.77 -2.84 -8.38
N LEU A 141 8.48 -2.22 -7.44
CA LEU A 141 8.58 -0.77 -7.38
C LEU A 141 9.22 -0.13 -8.64
N HIS A 142 10.17 -0.84 -9.24
CA HIS A 142 10.80 -0.43 -10.50
C HIS A 142 9.79 -0.36 -11.66
N ILE A 143 8.85 -1.30 -11.71
CA ILE A 143 7.77 -1.35 -12.71
C ILE A 143 6.81 -0.18 -12.51
N TRP A 144 6.38 0.06 -11.27
CA TRP A 144 5.47 1.17 -10.98
C TRP A 144 6.08 2.51 -11.37
N ARG A 145 7.39 2.67 -11.17
CA ARG A 145 8.12 3.85 -11.65
C ARG A 145 8.09 3.95 -13.17
N GLU A 146 8.51 2.90 -13.87
CA GLU A 146 8.55 2.89 -15.33
C GLU A 146 7.17 3.24 -15.93
N TRP A 147 6.10 2.63 -15.44
CA TRP A 147 4.75 2.84 -15.95
C TRP A 147 4.17 4.19 -15.54
N ALA A 148 4.46 4.66 -14.31
CA ALA A 148 4.08 6.01 -13.89
C ALA A 148 4.79 7.08 -14.74
N ASP A 149 6.08 6.88 -15.06
CA ASP A 149 6.86 7.75 -15.93
C ASP A 149 6.30 7.75 -17.36
N ALA A 150 5.76 6.60 -17.82
CA ALA A 150 5.01 6.48 -19.07
C ALA A 150 3.59 7.08 -19.01
N GLY A 151 3.16 7.61 -17.85
CA GLY A 151 1.89 8.31 -17.66
C GLY A 151 0.71 7.43 -17.25
N ASP A 152 0.93 6.15 -16.95
CA ASP A 152 -0.10 5.21 -16.51
C ASP A 152 -0.65 5.57 -15.12
N VAL A 153 -1.93 5.93 -15.07
CA VAL A 153 -2.59 6.45 -13.86
C VAL A 153 -2.66 5.42 -12.72
N PRO A 154 -3.06 4.17 -12.96
CA PRO A 154 -3.00 3.13 -11.92
C PRO A 154 -1.60 2.97 -11.34
N SER A 155 -0.56 2.96 -12.17
CA SER A 155 0.83 2.81 -11.71
C SER A 155 1.31 4.03 -10.91
N THR A 156 0.93 5.25 -11.30
CA THR A 156 1.18 6.45 -10.51
C THR A 156 0.59 6.32 -9.09
N TYR A 157 -0.65 5.83 -8.98
CA TYR A 157 -1.29 5.57 -7.69
C TYR A 157 -0.55 4.49 -6.88
N LEU A 158 -0.12 3.40 -7.51
CA LEU A 158 0.62 2.32 -6.85
C LEU A 158 1.98 2.77 -6.34
N LEU A 159 2.70 3.58 -7.13
CA LEU A 159 3.96 4.18 -6.72
C LEU A 159 3.76 5.11 -5.51
N ALA A 160 2.71 5.93 -5.53
CA ALA A 160 2.34 6.79 -4.42
C ALA A 160 2.05 6.00 -3.14
N LEU A 161 1.30 4.89 -3.23
CA LEU A 161 1.06 4.00 -2.10
C LEU A 161 2.34 3.37 -1.54
N ALA A 162 3.27 2.98 -2.41
CA ALA A 162 4.54 2.39 -2.00
C ALA A 162 5.40 3.40 -1.20
N LEU A 163 5.44 4.66 -1.65
CA LEU A 163 6.10 5.77 -0.95
C LEU A 163 5.40 6.11 0.37
N LEU A 164 4.06 6.07 0.40
CA LEU A 164 3.28 6.33 1.61
C LEU A 164 3.52 5.27 2.69
N LYS A 165 3.63 3.99 2.32
CA LYS A 165 3.92 2.91 3.29
C LYS A 165 5.38 2.84 3.72
N GLY A 166 6.29 3.40 2.93
CA GLY A 166 7.72 3.37 3.24
C GLY A 166 8.31 1.97 3.16
N ASN A 167 8.02 1.26 2.07
CA ASN A 167 8.56 -0.08 1.80
C ASN A 167 10.10 -0.03 1.57
N SER A 168 10.64 -0.82 0.64
CA SER A 168 12.07 -0.91 0.29
C SER A 168 12.74 0.42 -0.14
N ILE A 169 12.02 1.53 -0.18
CA ILE A 169 12.49 2.86 -0.59
C ILE A 169 12.40 3.94 0.50
N GLY A 170 11.98 3.59 1.72
CA GLY A 170 11.73 4.56 2.80
C GLY A 170 10.44 5.35 2.59
N GLN A 171 9.87 5.88 3.67
CA GLN A 171 8.62 6.63 3.61
C GLN A 171 8.87 8.05 3.09
N ASP A 172 8.08 8.46 2.09
CA ASP A 172 8.06 9.83 1.57
C ASP A 172 6.62 10.24 1.31
N LYS A 173 5.98 10.76 2.37
CA LYS A 173 4.58 11.19 2.33
C LYS A 173 4.37 12.40 1.41
N ALA A 174 5.36 13.27 1.26
CA ALA A 174 5.26 14.46 0.41
C ALA A 174 5.22 14.06 -1.07
N LYS A 175 6.16 13.21 -1.50
CA LYS A 175 6.17 12.68 -2.87
C LYS A 175 4.98 11.77 -3.16
N ALA A 176 4.54 10.99 -2.17
CA ALA A 176 3.29 10.23 -2.29
C ALA A 176 2.09 11.14 -2.56
N LEU A 177 1.96 12.25 -1.81
CA LEU A 177 0.89 13.23 -2.02
C LEU A 177 0.94 13.84 -3.42
N GLU A 178 2.14 14.18 -3.91
CA GLU A 178 2.33 14.75 -5.24
C GLU A 178 1.87 13.80 -6.36
N LEU A 179 2.25 12.52 -6.25
CA LEU A 179 1.82 11.48 -7.21
C LEU A 179 0.32 11.18 -7.11
N PHE A 180 -0.27 11.18 -5.90
CA PHE A 180 -1.72 11.06 -5.77
C PHE A 180 -2.42 12.27 -6.41
N GLN A 181 -1.92 13.48 -6.26
CA GLN A 181 -2.48 14.65 -6.95
C GLN A 181 -2.38 14.51 -8.47
N GLN A 182 -1.23 14.04 -8.98
CA GLN A 182 -1.04 13.78 -10.41
C GLN A 182 -2.06 12.76 -10.93
N ALA A 183 -2.29 11.66 -10.23
CA ALA A 183 -3.30 10.68 -10.61
C ALA A 183 -4.72 11.25 -10.49
N ALA A 184 -5.03 11.99 -9.42
CA ALA A 184 -6.33 12.61 -9.18
C ALA A 184 -6.72 13.62 -10.28
N THR A 185 -5.78 14.44 -10.76
CA THR A 185 -6.03 15.39 -11.87
C THR A 185 -6.41 14.69 -13.17
N LYS A 186 -6.03 13.43 -13.35
CA LYS A 186 -6.42 12.58 -14.48
C LYS A 186 -7.74 11.83 -14.24
N GLY A 187 -8.49 12.18 -13.19
CA GLY A 187 -9.80 11.60 -12.87
C GLY A 187 -9.78 10.40 -11.94
N ASP A 188 -8.64 10.12 -11.29
CA ASP A 188 -8.49 8.95 -10.44
C ASP A 188 -9.17 9.09 -9.07
N SER A 189 -10.31 8.43 -8.88
CA SER A 189 -11.14 8.60 -7.66
C SER A 189 -10.49 8.11 -6.38
N ALA A 190 -9.74 7.00 -6.41
CA ALA A 190 -9.04 6.54 -5.20
C ALA A 190 -7.91 7.50 -4.80
N SER A 191 -7.21 8.09 -5.79
CA SER A 191 -6.22 9.13 -5.50
C SER A 191 -6.85 10.36 -4.89
N ILE A 192 -8.05 10.79 -5.32
CA ILE A 192 -8.75 11.92 -4.69
C ILE A 192 -8.94 11.69 -3.19
N ALA A 193 -9.40 10.50 -2.80
CA ALA A 193 -9.57 10.15 -1.39
C ALA A 193 -8.24 10.13 -0.62
N MET A 194 -7.18 9.59 -1.24
CA MET A 194 -5.84 9.58 -0.62
C MET A 194 -5.24 10.99 -0.49
N VAL A 195 -5.47 11.87 -1.47
CA VAL A 195 -5.05 13.27 -1.40
C VAL A 195 -5.70 13.96 -0.22
N GLU A 196 -7.00 13.81 -0.01
CA GLU A 196 -7.70 14.45 1.10
C GLU A 196 -7.16 13.98 2.45
N HIS A 197 -7.02 12.66 2.62
CA HIS A 197 -6.47 12.07 3.84
C HIS A 197 -5.03 12.54 4.12
N LEU A 198 -4.18 12.51 3.10
CA LEU A 198 -2.75 12.79 3.25
C LEU A 198 -2.44 14.29 3.33
N LYS A 199 -3.27 15.15 2.72
CA LYS A 199 -3.13 16.62 2.82
C LYS A 199 -3.17 17.09 4.27
N ALA A 200 -4.05 16.54 5.10
CA ALA A 200 -4.15 16.93 6.50
C ALA A 200 -2.88 16.58 7.30
N GLU A 201 -2.14 15.55 6.90
CA GLU A 201 -0.89 15.15 7.56
C GLU A 201 0.35 15.86 7.01
N VAL A 202 0.37 16.14 5.71
CA VAL A 202 1.56 16.63 4.99
C VAL A 202 1.55 18.15 4.80
N CYS A 203 0.39 18.73 4.54
CA CYS A 203 0.26 20.17 4.30
C CYS A 203 0.03 20.90 5.62
N LEU A 204 0.76 21.99 5.80
CA LEU A 204 0.47 22.91 6.88
C LEU A 204 -0.87 23.63 6.61
N PRO A 205 -1.69 23.90 7.63
CA PRO A 205 -2.77 24.86 7.54
C PRO A 205 -2.25 26.21 7.02
N PRO A 206 -3.05 26.99 6.27
CA PRO A 206 -2.62 28.28 5.72
C PRO A 206 -2.01 29.23 6.77
N GLU A 207 -2.52 29.21 8.01
CA GLU A 207 -1.99 30.03 9.09
C GLU A 207 -0.58 29.59 9.52
N LEU A 208 -0.32 28.27 9.52
CA LEU A 208 1.01 27.73 9.81
C LEU A 208 1.94 27.83 8.60
N GLU A 209 1.44 27.88 7.36
CA GLU A 209 2.27 28.10 6.18
C GLU A 209 2.94 29.48 6.19
N VAL A 210 2.25 30.51 6.72
CA VAL A 210 2.83 31.84 6.88
C VAL A 210 3.97 31.79 7.89
N TRP A 211 3.78 31.13 9.03
CA TRP A 211 4.86 30.91 10.00
C TRP A 211 5.98 30.04 9.44
N ALA A 212 5.69 29.00 8.67
CA ALA A 212 6.72 28.17 8.04
C ALA A 212 7.57 28.95 7.03
N ARG A 213 6.96 29.82 6.22
CA ARG A 213 7.71 30.70 5.32
C ARG A 213 8.57 31.71 6.07
N ALA A 214 8.03 32.34 7.12
CA ALA A 214 8.79 33.29 7.94
C ALA A 214 9.92 32.57 8.71
N ALA A 215 9.65 31.38 9.25
CA ALA A 215 10.64 30.56 9.93
C ALA A 215 11.79 30.12 9.00
N ALA A 216 11.46 29.73 7.76
CA ALA A 216 12.44 29.42 6.73
C ALA A 216 13.25 30.65 6.29
N ALA A 217 12.70 31.86 6.41
CA ALA A 217 13.41 33.11 6.21
C ALA A 217 14.25 33.55 7.42
N GLY A 218 14.27 32.74 8.49
CA GLY A 218 15.06 33.00 9.69
C GLY A 218 14.31 33.76 10.79
N ASP A 219 13.01 34.03 10.67
CA ASP A 219 12.27 34.72 11.72
C ASP A 219 12.15 33.86 12.99
N ALA A 220 12.83 34.29 14.07
CA ALA A 220 12.91 33.54 15.33
C ALA A 220 11.53 33.36 16.00
N ALA A 221 10.66 34.37 15.94
CA ALA A 221 9.32 34.28 16.51
C ALA A 221 8.44 33.29 15.73
N ALA A 222 8.56 33.25 14.41
CA ALA A 222 7.89 32.29 13.56
C ALA A 222 8.41 30.86 13.77
N GLN A 223 9.72 30.68 13.94
CA GLN A 223 10.34 29.41 14.33
C GLN A 223 9.78 28.93 15.67
N PHE A 224 9.71 29.82 16.68
CA PHE A 224 9.13 29.50 17.98
C PHE A 224 7.66 29.07 17.88
N ASN A 225 6.82 29.88 17.21
CA ASN A 225 5.38 29.64 17.10
C ASN A 225 5.06 28.39 16.27
N LEU A 226 5.81 28.13 15.21
CA LEU A 226 5.66 26.89 14.44
C LEU A 226 6.10 25.67 15.25
N GLY A 227 7.20 25.79 16.01
CA GLY A 227 7.64 24.75 16.94
C GLY A 227 6.59 24.46 18.01
N LEU A 228 5.92 25.51 18.49
CA LEU A 228 4.83 25.39 19.46
C LEU A 228 3.59 24.68 18.88
N ALA A 229 3.23 24.93 17.62
CA ALA A 229 2.14 24.21 16.96
C ALA A 229 2.45 22.70 16.89
N TYR A 230 3.68 22.33 16.52
CA TYR A 230 4.13 20.93 16.53
C TYR A 230 4.24 20.33 17.94
N TYR A 231 4.55 21.13 18.96
CA TYR A 231 4.58 20.70 20.35
C TYR A 231 3.18 20.31 20.86
N ARG A 232 2.17 21.15 20.59
CA ARG A 232 0.78 20.93 21.04
C ARG A 232 0.01 19.95 20.17
N GLY A 233 0.44 19.77 18.92
CA GLY A 233 -0.39 19.11 17.91
C GLY A 233 -1.57 19.99 17.48
N ASP A 234 -1.41 21.32 17.56
CA ASP A 234 -2.46 22.28 17.24
C ASP A 234 -2.55 22.42 15.72
N ARG A 235 -3.60 21.83 15.14
CA ARG A 235 -3.89 21.81 13.69
C ARG A 235 -2.87 21.04 12.83
N VAL A 236 -1.85 20.45 13.44
CA VAL A 236 -0.86 19.53 12.84
C VAL A 236 -0.64 18.34 13.79
N PRO A 237 -0.24 17.16 13.32
CA PRO A 237 0.17 16.08 14.21
C PRO A 237 1.31 16.52 15.14
N GLN A 238 1.27 16.08 16.40
CA GLN A 238 2.35 16.37 17.35
C GLN A 238 3.67 15.78 16.84
N ASP A 239 4.71 16.61 16.78
CA ASP A 239 6.06 16.23 16.35
C ASP A 239 7.11 16.91 17.23
N LEU A 240 7.52 16.21 18.29
CA LEU A 240 8.52 16.69 19.25
C LEU A 240 9.95 16.74 18.68
N ALA A 241 10.20 16.13 17.53
CA ALA A 241 11.49 16.23 16.86
C ALA A 241 11.55 17.54 16.07
N LYS A 242 10.53 17.80 15.26
CA LYS A 242 10.41 19.04 14.49
C LYS A 242 10.25 20.28 15.36
N CYS A 243 9.53 20.16 16.47
CA CYS A 243 9.48 21.19 17.51
C CYS A 243 10.87 21.53 18.05
N ALA A 244 11.68 20.52 18.42
CA ALA A 244 13.01 20.75 18.99
C ALA A 244 13.94 21.45 17.99
N GLU A 245 13.88 21.07 16.71
CA GLU A 245 14.66 21.70 15.65
C GLU A 245 14.32 23.20 15.51
N LEU A 246 13.03 23.51 15.41
CA LEU A 246 12.54 24.89 15.27
C LEU A 246 12.87 25.75 16.49
N TRP A 247 12.69 25.23 17.71
CA TRP A 247 13.07 25.94 18.93
C TRP A 247 14.57 26.10 19.09
N THR A 248 15.39 25.17 18.59
CA THR A 248 16.84 25.32 18.56
C THR A 248 17.23 26.51 17.67
N GLN A 249 16.69 26.59 16.46
CA GLN A 249 16.95 27.70 15.54
C GLN A 249 16.55 29.06 16.14
N ALA A 250 15.38 29.12 16.81
CA ALA A 250 14.95 30.35 17.48
C ALA A 250 15.86 30.71 18.67
N ALA A 251 16.25 29.72 19.48
CA ALA A 251 17.13 29.92 20.64
C ALA A 251 18.53 30.39 20.23
N GLU A 252 19.07 29.89 19.12
CA GLU A 252 20.35 30.33 18.53
C GLU A 252 20.33 31.81 18.13
N GLN A 253 19.16 32.35 17.82
CA GLN A 253 18.95 33.76 17.50
C GLN A 253 18.65 34.63 18.73
N GLY A 254 18.72 34.05 19.93
CA GLY A 254 18.51 34.76 21.18
C GLY A 254 17.06 34.76 21.68
N ASP A 255 16.17 33.96 21.10
CA ASP A 255 14.81 33.80 21.64
C ASP A 255 14.86 33.05 22.99
N ASP A 256 14.64 33.80 24.07
CA ASP A 256 14.70 33.27 25.43
C ASP A 256 13.53 32.31 25.74
N GLN A 257 12.36 32.48 25.10
CA GLN A 257 11.22 31.59 25.27
C GLN A 257 11.50 30.24 24.62
N ALA A 258 12.04 30.25 23.40
CA ALA A 258 12.45 29.05 22.69
C ALA A 258 13.51 28.27 23.47
N ARG A 259 14.50 28.97 24.04
CA ARG A 259 15.56 28.36 24.87
C ARG A 259 14.99 27.69 26.11
N ALA A 260 14.13 28.38 26.85
CA ALA A 260 13.49 27.83 28.06
C ALA A 260 12.64 26.59 27.76
N ASN A 261 11.86 26.64 26.68
CA ASN A 261 10.98 25.53 26.28
C ASN A 261 11.77 24.34 25.70
N LEU A 262 12.86 24.59 24.97
CA LEU A 262 13.77 23.55 24.50
C LEU A 262 14.44 22.82 25.66
N ASP A 263 14.91 23.55 26.68
CA ASP A 263 15.51 22.96 27.88
C ASP A 263 14.51 22.06 28.62
N GLN A 264 13.25 22.49 28.74
CA GLN A 264 12.19 21.66 29.33
C GLN A 264 11.91 20.42 28.49
N LEU A 265 11.80 20.55 27.16
CA LEU A 265 11.57 19.42 26.27
C LEU A 265 12.70 18.39 26.36
N GLN A 266 13.95 18.83 26.46
CA GLN A 266 15.11 17.96 26.62
C GLN A 266 15.12 17.25 27.98
N ARG A 267 14.80 17.96 29.07
CA ARG A 267 14.65 17.36 30.41
C ARG A 267 13.57 16.28 30.39
N PHE A 268 12.40 16.57 29.83
CA PHE A 268 11.31 15.61 29.69
C PHE A 268 11.76 14.36 28.91
N LYS A 269 12.43 14.53 27.76
CA LYS A 269 12.96 13.40 26.97
C LYS A 269 13.94 12.55 27.78
N SER A 270 14.84 13.18 28.53
CA SER A 270 15.82 12.48 29.37
C SER A 270 15.18 11.70 30.53
N GLU A 271 14.14 12.26 31.14
CA GLU A 271 13.36 11.62 32.21
C GLU A 271 12.54 10.45 31.67
N GLN A 272 11.94 10.59 30.50
CA GLN A 272 11.25 9.49 29.81
C GLN A 272 12.20 8.33 29.51
N GLU A 273 13.42 8.62 29.05
CA GLU A 273 14.41 7.60 28.74
C GLU A 273 14.89 6.85 30.00
N GLN A 274 15.06 7.58 31.12
CA GLN A 274 15.40 6.99 32.41
C GLN A 274 14.24 6.18 33.01
N ALA A 275 13.00 6.66 32.89
CA ALA A 275 11.81 5.93 33.33
C ALA A 275 11.60 4.65 32.51
N SER A 276 11.80 4.73 31.19
CA SER A 276 11.72 3.57 30.29
C SER A 276 12.77 2.50 30.65
N LYS A 277 14.01 2.90 30.98
CA LYS A 277 15.06 1.98 31.47
C LYS A 277 14.69 1.29 32.80
N LYS A 278 13.78 1.88 33.57
CA LYS A 278 13.25 1.34 34.84
C LYS A 278 11.89 0.65 34.69
N GLY A 279 11.40 0.45 33.46
CA GLY A 279 10.11 -0.20 33.18
C GLY A 279 8.88 0.66 33.47
N ALA A 280 9.04 1.96 33.70
CA ALA A 280 7.95 2.92 33.91
C ALA A 280 7.69 3.73 32.63
N ARG A 281 6.42 4.07 32.36
CA ARG A 281 6.04 5.03 31.30
C ARG A 281 5.56 6.33 31.92
N LEU A 282 6.29 7.41 31.65
CA LEU A 282 5.84 8.78 31.95
C LEU A 282 4.97 9.26 30.79
N ALA A 283 3.74 9.68 31.11
CA ALA A 283 2.85 10.33 30.17
C ALA A 283 3.38 11.74 29.84
N PHE A 284 3.30 12.13 28.57
CA PHE A 284 3.63 13.48 28.13
C PHE A 284 2.52 14.45 28.55
N ASP A 285 2.88 15.54 29.24
CA ASP A 285 1.96 16.59 29.63
C ASP A 285 2.12 17.80 28.67
N PRO A 286 1.15 18.04 27.76
CA PRO A 286 1.23 19.14 26.79
C PRO A 286 0.88 20.52 27.36
N SER A 287 0.60 20.64 28.67
CA SER A 287 0.19 21.91 29.28
C SER A 287 1.32 22.94 29.46
N PHE A 288 2.57 22.55 29.19
CA PHE A 288 3.72 23.44 29.24
C PHE A 288 3.91 24.16 27.90
N ALA A 289 3.22 25.28 27.72
CA ALA A 289 3.55 26.31 26.74
C ALA A 289 2.83 27.63 27.02
#